data_AF-A0A948W3U0-F1
#
_entry.id   AF-A0A948W3U0-F1
#
_cell.length_a   1.000
_cell.length_b   1.000
_cell.length_c   1.000
_cell.angle_alpha   90.00
_cell.angle_beta   90.00
_cell.angle_gamma   90.00
#
_symmetry.space_group_name_H-M   'P 1'
#
loop_
_entity.id
_entity.type
_entity.pdbx_description
1 polymer ?
#
loop_
_entity_poly.entity_id
_entity_poly.type
_entity_poly.pdbx_seq_one_letter_code
_entity_poly.pdbx_strand_id
1 'polypeptide(L)'
;MGFVHERVQPADWVAGTGALVLLISVFMSWYSLSGLGVMGWDGTRLSVPIIVCAVVAITIVACRVAGVDLSALHLPIEAVMLGMGALCTVLVLVKMVFRPVSIGQGGAASRFGIGYGIFVALLASVLVLVGGMLMVREDAY
;
A
#
# COMPACT_ATOMS: atom_id res chain seq x y z
N MET A 1 -18.11 -15.55 33.29
CA MET A 1 -16.84 -15.58 32.53
C MET A 1 -17.17 -15.11 31.12
N GLY A 2 -16.93 -13.82 30.85
CA GLY A 2 -17.23 -13.21 29.55
C GLY A 2 -16.24 -13.67 28.50
N PHE A 3 -16.74 -14.08 27.34
CA PHE A 3 -15.93 -14.26 26.14
C PHE A 3 -15.50 -12.86 25.67
N VAL A 4 -14.32 -12.43 26.13
CA VAL A 4 -13.65 -11.21 25.66
C VAL A 4 -13.27 -11.41 24.18
N HIS A 5 -13.39 -10.36 23.39
CA HIS A 5 -13.37 -10.34 21.93
C HIS A 5 -12.12 -10.98 21.28
N GLU A 6 -12.22 -12.25 20.89
CA GLU A 6 -11.32 -12.92 19.92
C GLU A 6 -11.64 -12.58 18.45
N ARG A 7 -12.57 -11.66 18.18
CA ARG A 7 -12.95 -11.32 16.81
C ARG A 7 -12.02 -10.26 16.25
N VAL A 8 -11.09 -10.69 15.40
CA VAL A 8 -10.46 -9.85 14.37
C VAL A 8 -11.54 -8.96 13.77
N GLN A 9 -11.37 -7.63 13.87
CA GLN A 9 -12.39 -6.70 13.41
C GLN A 9 -12.41 -6.70 11.87
N PRO A 10 -13.56 -6.40 11.24
CA PRO A 10 -13.63 -6.27 9.79
C PRO A 10 -12.60 -5.29 9.23
N ALA A 11 -12.29 -4.22 9.99
CA ALA A 11 -11.29 -3.24 9.60
C ALA A 11 -9.87 -3.83 9.49
N ASP A 12 -9.47 -4.71 10.40
CA ASP A 12 -8.16 -5.39 10.38
C ASP A 12 -8.00 -6.22 9.10
N TRP A 13 -9.05 -6.93 8.69
CA TRP A 13 -9.05 -7.73 7.47
C TRP A 13 -8.93 -6.87 6.22
N VAL A 14 -9.66 -5.75 6.15
CA VAL A 14 -9.61 -4.83 5.02
C VAL A 14 -8.23 -4.18 4.91
N ALA A 15 -7.70 -3.66 6.02
CA ALA A 15 -6.38 -3.05 6.07
C ALA A 15 -5.27 -4.05 5.74
N GLY A 16 -5.30 -5.25 6.34
CA GLY A 16 -4.30 -6.29 6.16
C GLY A 16 -4.26 -6.83 4.74
N THR A 17 -5.43 -7.14 4.17
CA THR A 17 -5.54 -7.61 2.77
C THR A 17 -5.07 -6.52 1.81
N GLY A 18 -5.49 -5.27 2.03
CA GLY A 18 -5.02 -4.12 1.26
C GLY A 18 -3.50 -3.99 1.29
N ALA A 19 -2.89 -4.09 2.48
CA ALA A 19 -1.45 -3.95 2.64
C ALA A 19 -0.66 -5.09 1.98
N LEU A 20 -1.17 -6.32 2.07
CA LEU A 20 -0.58 -7.49 1.42
C LEU A 20 -0.65 -7.37 -0.10
N VAL A 21 -1.81 -7.00 -0.65
CA VAL A 21 -1.96 -6.78 -2.11
C VAL A 21 -1.08 -5.62 -2.56
N LEU A 22 -0.97 -4.56 -1.76
CA LEU A 22 -0.10 -3.41 -2.05
C LEU A 22 1.37 -3.86 -2.13
N LEU A 23 1.84 -4.66 -1.18
CA LEU A 23 3.20 -5.18 -1.18
C LEU A 23 3.49 -6.00 -2.44
N ILE A 24 2.61 -6.94 -2.79
CA ILE A 24 2.74 -7.78 -3.99
C ILE A 24 2.72 -6.91 -5.25
N SER A 25 1.85 -5.91 -5.29
CA SER A 25 1.68 -5.06 -6.47
C SER A 25 2.98 -4.34 -6.87
N VAL A 26 3.86 -3.99 -5.93
CA VAL A 26 5.12 -3.29 -6.22
C VAL A 26 6.07 -4.14 -7.08
N PHE A 27 5.99 -5.46 -6.96
CA PHE A 27 6.78 -6.41 -7.75
C PHE A 27 6.12 -6.76 -9.10
N MET A 28 4.91 -6.27 -9.37
CA MET A 28 4.26 -6.45 -10.66
C MET A 28 4.78 -5.43 -11.68
N SER A 29 4.50 -5.70 -12.96
CA SER A 29 4.78 -4.75 -14.05
C SER A 29 3.87 -3.51 -13.93
N TRP A 30 4.48 -2.36 -13.63
CA TRP A 30 3.80 -1.07 -13.54
C TRP A 30 3.83 -0.31 -14.85
N TYR A 31 4.86 -0.56 -15.66
CA TYR A 31 5.04 0.07 -16.95
C TYR A 31 5.48 -0.96 -17.99
N SER A 32 5.23 -0.65 -19.27
CA SER A 32 5.77 -1.40 -20.39
C SER A 32 6.69 -0.49 -21.20
N LEU A 33 7.90 -0.98 -21.50
CA LEU A 33 8.86 -0.33 -22.37
C LEU A 33 9.13 -1.24 -23.57
N SER A 34 8.71 -0.82 -24.77
CA SER A 34 8.93 -1.58 -26.01
C SER A 34 8.49 -3.05 -25.94
N GLY A 35 7.42 -3.34 -25.19
CA GLY A 35 6.88 -4.70 -25.00
C GLY A 35 7.46 -5.47 -23.81
N LEU A 36 8.48 -4.94 -23.13
CA LEU A 36 9.03 -5.52 -21.89
C LEU A 36 8.39 -4.88 -20.66
N GLY A 37 8.00 -5.70 -19.68
CA GLY A 37 7.44 -5.23 -18.42
C GLY A 37 8.53 -4.69 -17.49
N VAL A 38 8.33 -3.48 -16.98
CA VAL A 38 9.18 -2.85 -15.96
C VAL A 38 8.45 -2.92 -14.62
N MET A 39 9.12 -3.44 -13.59
CA MET A 39 8.50 -3.58 -12.27
C MET A 39 8.38 -2.21 -11.59
N GLY A 40 7.45 -2.09 -10.65
CA GLY A 40 7.26 -0.86 -9.88
C GLY A 40 8.53 -0.41 -9.15
N TRP A 41 9.35 -1.36 -8.70
CA TRP A 41 10.61 -1.13 -7.99
C TRP A 41 11.76 -0.61 -8.86
N ASP A 42 11.82 -1.02 -10.14
CA ASP A 42 13.02 -0.83 -10.98
C ASP A 42 13.30 0.63 -11.35
N GLY A 43 12.26 1.47 -11.41
CA GLY A 43 12.39 2.83 -11.96
C GLY A 43 12.92 3.89 -11.00
N THR A 44 12.60 3.80 -9.71
CA THR A 44 12.81 4.92 -8.76
C THR A 44 12.86 4.44 -7.31
N ARG A 45 13.71 5.04 -6.47
CA ARG A 45 13.73 4.81 -5.01
C ARG A 45 12.41 5.17 -4.29
N LEU A 46 11.48 5.84 -4.97
CA LEU A 46 10.12 6.13 -4.48
C LEU A 46 9.29 4.87 -4.18
N SER A 47 9.67 3.69 -4.68
CA SER A 47 8.97 2.45 -4.35
C SER A 47 9.36 1.87 -2.99
N VAL A 48 10.51 2.30 -2.43
CA VAL A 48 10.97 1.94 -1.09
C VAL A 48 9.97 2.34 0.00
N PRO A 49 9.53 3.61 0.11
CA PRO A 49 8.57 3.99 1.13
C PRO A 49 7.23 3.25 1.00
N ILE A 50 6.79 2.92 -0.23
CA ILE A 50 5.56 2.14 -0.45
C ILE A 50 5.69 0.74 0.16
N ILE A 51 6.83 0.07 -0.07
CA ILE A 51 7.12 -1.24 0.53
C ILE A 51 7.21 -1.14 2.05
N VAL A 52 7.92 -0.13 2.57
CA VAL A 52 8.05 0.07 4.01
C VAL A 52 6.68 0.27 4.65
N CYS A 53 5.84 1.15 4.09
CA CYS A 53 4.48 1.36 4.59
C CYS A 53 3.64 0.09 4.51
N ALA A 54 3.72 -0.68 3.42
CA ALA A 54 3.00 -1.94 3.29
C ALA A 54 3.45 -2.97 4.34
N VAL A 55 4.77 -3.11 4.57
CA VAL A 55 5.32 -4.02 5.58
C VAL A 55 4.95 -3.60 7.00
N VAL A 56 5.01 -2.29 7.31
CA VAL A 56 4.60 -1.77 8.62
C VAL A 56 3.10 -2.02 8.83
N ALA A 57 2.26 -1.78 7.82
CA ALA A 57 0.83 -2.06 7.91
C ALA A 57 0.55 -3.56 8.14
N ILE A 58 1.20 -4.44 7.38
CA ILE A 58 1.09 -5.89 7.58
C ILE A 58 1.52 -6.28 9.00
N THR A 59 2.64 -5.73 9.48
CA THR A 59 3.15 -6.01 10.83
C THR A 59 2.16 -5.59 11.91
N ILE A 60 1.60 -4.39 11.81
CA ILE A 60 0.61 -3.90 12.78
C ILE A 60 -0.63 -4.79 12.78
N VAL A 61 -1.19 -5.13 11.61
CA VAL A 61 -2.35 -6.03 11.53
C VAL A 61 -2.00 -7.42 12.07
N ALA A 62 -0.82 -7.95 11.75
CA ALA A 62 -0.38 -9.24 12.26
C ALA A 62 -0.26 -9.24 13.80
N CYS A 63 0.27 -8.16 14.39
CA CYS A 63 0.32 -7.99 15.84
C CYS A 63 -1.08 -7.92 16.46
N ARG A 64 -2.01 -7.16 15.86
CA ARG A 64 -3.41 -7.09 16.34
C ARG A 64 -4.10 -8.45 16.27
N VAL A 65 -3.95 -9.17 15.16
CA VAL A 65 -4.50 -10.53 14.97
C VAL A 65 -3.89 -11.54 15.94
N ALA A 66 -2.59 -11.41 16.26
CA ALA A 66 -1.91 -12.26 17.23
C ALA A 66 -2.20 -11.88 18.69
N GLY A 67 -3.01 -10.84 18.96
CA GLY A 67 -3.29 -10.36 20.31
C GLY A 67 -2.08 -9.73 21.00
N VAL A 68 -1.07 -9.29 20.24
CA VAL A 68 0.09 -8.58 20.78
C VAL A 68 -0.32 -7.16 21.16
N ASP A 69 -0.07 -6.81 22.42
CA ASP A 69 -0.36 -5.48 22.91
C ASP A 69 0.59 -4.44 22.32
N LEU A 70 0.06 -3.62 21.41
CA LEU A 70 0.78 -2.53 20.77
C LEU A 70 0.75 -1.23 21.59
N SER A 71 0.12 -1.23 22.78
CA SER A 71 0.04 -0.06 23.66
C SER A 71 1.41 0.50 24.06
N ALA A 72 2.45 -0.36 24.05
CA ALA A 72 3.83 0.06 24.29
C ALA A 72 4.32 1.14 23.29
N LEU A 73 3.77 1.19 22.08
CA LEU A 73 4.15 2.21 21.09
C LEU A 73 3.61 3.60 21.44
N HIS A 74 2.60 3.74 22.29
CA HIS A 74 1.92 5.02 22.60
C HIS A 74 1.50 5.81 21.34
N LEU A 75 1.30 5.14 20.20
CA LEU A 75 0.86 5.74 18.95
C LEU A 75 -0.59 5.34 18.66
N PRO A 76 -1.44 6.27 18.20
CA PRO A 76 -2.77 5.94 17.69
C PRO A 76 -2.63 5.10 16.42
N ILE A 77 -2.90 3.80 16.53
CA ILE A 77 -2.66 2.80 15.47
C ILE A 77 -3.54 3.10 14.25
N GLU A 78 -4.77 3.50 14.50
CA GLU A 78 -5.78 3.92 13.55
C GLU A 78 -5.30 5.13 12.72
N ALA A 79 -4.67 6.12 13.36
CA ALA A 79 -4.09 7.27 12.66
C ALA A 79 -2.85 6.88 11.85
N VAL A 80 -2.03 5.95 12.34
CA VAL A 80 -0.87 5.42 11.61
C VAL A 80 -1.32 4.68 10.36
N MET A 81 -2.34 3.82 10.45
CA MET A 81 -2.90 3.11 9.30
C MET A 81 -3.50 4.05 8.27
N LEU A 82 -4.31 5.01 8.73
CA LEU A 82 -4.90 6.04 7.88
C LEU A 82 -3.80 6.83 7.15
N GLY A 83 -2.78 7.28 7.89
CA GLY A 83 -1.64 8.02 7.36
C GLY A 83 -0.85 7.21 6.33
N MET A 84 -0.59 5.93 6.59
CA MET A 84 0.11 5.06 5.65
C MET A 84 -0.69 4.79 4.37
N GLY A 85 -1.99 4.52 4.49
CA GLY A 85 -2.87 4.35 3.33
C GLY A 85 -2.95 5.61 2.47
N ALA A 86 -3.08 6.78 3.11
CA ALA A 86 -3.09 8.07 2.42
C ALA A 86 -1.76 8.34 1.70
N LEU A 87 -0.64 8.16 2.42
CA LEU A 87 0.70 8.35 1.88
C LEU A 87 0.96 7.43 0.68
N CYS A 88 0.64 6.14 0.79
CA CYS A 88 0.80 5.19 -0.30
C CYS A 88 -0.06 5.57 -1.52
N THR A 89 -1.30 6.01 -1.29
CA THR A 89 -2.19 6.43 -2.37
C THR A 89 -1.62 7.63 -3.11
N VAL A 90 -1.12 8.64 -2.39
CA VAL A 90 -0.45 9.79 -3.01
C VAL A 90 0.81 9.36 -3.77
N LEU A 91 1.65 8.50 -3.19
CA LEU A 91 2.88 8.02 -3.85
C LEU A 91 2.59 7.25 -5.13
N VAL A 92 1.56 6.39 -5.15
CA VAL A 92 1.15 5.66 -6.35
C VAL A 92 0.62 6.64 -7.42
N LEU A 93 -0.20 7.62 -7.04
CA LEU A 93 -0.68 8.65 -7.95
C LEU A 93 0.47 9.50 -8.53
N VAL A 94 1.43 9.88 -7.69
CA VAL A 94 2.65 10.59 -8.15
C VAL A 94 3.38 9.74 -9.18
N LYS A 95 3.59 8.45 -8.94
CA LYS A 95 4.22 7.55 -9.93
C LYS A 95 3.38 7.33 -11.19
N MET A 96 2.06 7.46 -11.10
CA MET A 96 1.18 7.36 -12.26
C MET A 96 1.24 8.60 -13.15
N VAL A 97 1.32 9.80 -12.55
CA VAL A 97 1.43 11.08 -13.26
C VAL A 97 2.85 11.33 -13.76
N PHE A 98 3.84 11.23 -12.87
CA PHE A 98 5.25 11.43 -13.17
C PHE A 98 5.88 10.14 -13.70
N ARG A 99 5.50 9.79 -14.92
CA ARG A 99 6.10 8.65 -15.64
C ARG A 99 7.53 8.99 -16.06
N PRO A 100 8.49 8.06 -15.94
CA PRO A 100 9.81 8.26 -16.50
C PRO A 100 9.69 8.40 -18.02
N VAL A 101 9.94 9.61 -18.54
CA VAL A 101 10.10 9.83 -19.98
C VAL A 101 11.54 9.45 -20.32
N SER A 102 11.76 8.27 -20.90
CA SER A 102 13.04 8.02 -21.56
C SER A 102 12.97 8.61 -22.97
N ILE A 103 13.76 9.63 -23.24
CA ILE A 103 14.12 9.99 -24.62
C ILE A 103 14.99 8.83 -25.12
N GLY A 104 14.47 8.02 -26.04
CA GLY A 104 15.23 6.90 -26.59
C GLY A 104 16.52 7.43 -27.24
N GLN A 105 17.62 6.68 -27.10
CA GLN A 105 18.83 6.91 -27.88
C GLN A 105 18.46 6.80 -29.37
N GLY A 106 18.29 7.94 -30.04
CA GLY A 106 17.82 8.03 -31.43
C GLY A 106 16.66 9.00 -31.70
N GLY A 107 16.16 9.73 -30.70
CA GLY A 107 15.16 10.80 -30.92
C GLY A 107 13.72 10.31 -31.13
N ALA A 108 13.49 8.99 -31.13
CA ALA A 108 12.15 8.43 -31.02
C ALA A 108 11.74 8.36 -29.55
N ALA A 109 10.63 9.01 -29.19
CA ALA A 109 10.03 8.86 -27.87
C ALA A 109 9.61 7.40 -27.67
N SER A 110 10.34 6.66 -26.81
CA SER A 110 9.96 5.30 -26.44
C SER A 110 8.58 5.35 -25.78
N ARG A 111 7.60 4.64 -26.34
CA ARG A 111 6.23 4.60 -25.79
C ARG A 111 6.26 3.84 -24.46
N PHE A 112 6.19 4.56 -23.34
CA PHE A 112 5.91 3.98 -22.04
C PHE A 112 4.41 3.67 -21.93
N GLY A 113 4.06 2.40 -21.95
CA GLY A 113 2.72 1.91 -21.62
C GLY A 113 2.51 1.87 -20.10
N ILE A 114 1.28 2.08 -19.65
CA ILE A 114 0.91 1.82 -18.25
C ILE A 114 0.58 0.33 -18.11
N GLY A 115 1.25 -0.35 -17.19
CA GLY A 115 1.02 -1.75 -16.85
C GLY A 115 -0.09 -1.91 -15.82
N TYR A 116 -0.64 -3.12 -15.72
CA TYR A 116 -1.76 -3.41 -14.80
C TYR A 116 -1.37 -3.27 -13.32
N GLY A 117 -0.10 -3.50 -12.97
CA GLY A 117 0.37 -3.49 -11.58
C GLY A 117 0.16 -2.16 -10.84
N ILE A 118 0.21 -1.02 -11.54
CA ILE A 118 0.00 0.28 -10.90
C ILE A 118 -1.46 0.51 -10.48
N PHE A 119 -2.42 -0.03 -11.24
CA PHE A 119 -3.83 0.05 -10.89
C PHE A 119 -4.15 -0.85 -9.70
N VAL A 120 -3.52 -2.02 -9.63
CA VAL A 120 -3.60 -2.91 -8.46
C VAL A 120 -3.01 -2.21 -7.23
N ALA A 121 -1.86 -1.56 -7.37
CA ALA A 121 -1.25 -0.77 -6.29
C ALA A 121 -2.17 0.35 -5.80
N LEU A 122 -2.82 1.07 -6.72
CA LEU A 122 -3.75 2.15 -6.39
C LEU A 122 -4.98 1.63 -5.64
N LEU A 123 -5.58 0.56 -6.13
CA LEU A 123 -6.74 -0.05 -5.47
C LEU A 123 -6.36 -0.57 -4.08
N ALA A 124 -5.18 -1.19 -3.96
CA ALA A 124 -4.67 -1.72 -2.70
C ALA A 124 -4.34 -0.62 -1.69
N SER A 125 -3.74 0.50 -2.10
CA SER A 125 -3.47 1.63 -1.21
C SER A 125 -4.76 2.28 -0.72
N VAL A 126 -5.78 2.37 -1.58
CA VAL A 126 -7.12 2.83 -1.19
C VAL A 126 -7.77 1.85 -0.21
N LEU A 127 -7.62 0.54 -0.39
CA LEU A 127 -8.08 -0.47 0.58
C LEU A 127 -7.43 -0.28 1.96
N VAL A 128 -6.12 -0.03 2.03
CA VAL A 128 -5.44 0.28 3.30
C VAL A 128 -6.00 1.55 3.93
N LEU A 129 -6.21 2.60 3.13
CA LEU A 129 -6.80 3.86 3.60
C LEU A 129 -8.21 3.65 4.16
N VAL A 130 -9.05 2.88 3.47
CA VAL A 130 -10.40 2.53 3.93
C VAL A 130 -10.35 1.70 5.21
N GLY A 131 -9.43 0.73 5.30
CA GLY A 131 -9.21 -0.03 6.53
C GLY A 131 -8.85 0.87 7.72
N GLY A 132 -7.94 1.83 7.53
CA GLY A 132 -7.60 2.82 8.55
C GLY A 132 -8.80 3.71 8.95
N MET A 133 -9.62 4.15 7.99
CA MET A 133 -10.85 4.90 8.29
C MET A 133 -11.86 4.09 9.10
N LEU A 134 -11.97 2.78 8.83
CA LEU A 134 -12.86 1.89 9.57
C LEU A 134 -12.37 1.71 11.01
N MET A 135 -11.06 1.54 11.23
CA MET A 135 -10.48 1.47 12.58
C MET A 135 -10.81 2.71 13.42
N VAL A 136 -10.61 3.91 12.85
CA VAL A 136 -10.97 5.18 13.54
C VAL A 136 -12.45 5.22 13.93
N ARG A 137 -13.34 4.65 13.10
CA ARG A 137 -14.77 4.61 13.42
C ARG A 137 -15.08 3.58 14.49
N GLU A 138 -14.42 2.43 14.48
CA GLU A 138 -14.60 1.38 15.48
C GLU A 138 -14.14 1.82 16.87
N ASP A 139 -13.06 2.62 16.95
CA ASP A 139 -12.54 3.15 18.22
C ASP A 139 -13.34 4.34 18.78
N ALA A 140 -14.22 4.93 17.97
CA ALA A 140 -15.04 6.08 18.36
C ALA A 140 -16.37 5.71 19.05
N TYR A 141 -16.74 4.42 19.09
CA TYR A 141 -17.99 3.90 19.66
C TYR A 141 -17.72 2.96 20.84
#